data_AF-A0A0N0U3J5-F1
#
_entry.id   AF-A0A0N0U3J5-F1
#
_cell.length_a   1.000
_cell.length_b   1.000
_cell.length_c   1.000
_cell.angle_alpha   90.00
_cell.angle_beta   90.00
_cell.angle_gamma   90.00
#
_symmetry.space_group_name_H-M   'P 1'
#
loop_
_entity.id
_entity.type
_entity.pdbx_description
1 polymer ?
#
loop_
_entity_poly.entity_id
_entity_poly.type
_entity_poly.pdbx_seq_one_letter_code
_entity_poly.pdbx_strand_id
1 'polypeptide(L)'
;MTNKNEDTFCKKMRKATREIHSISDALVNAKLAFGFLDDSVWADGLLIFYEIFRYLELAMIRWKHTEVGSLLQDELRRTEAFERDLEFYLGKEWTKNYNPRGSVTKYLNHLKEIENTEPILLLAYIYHLYMGLLSGGIILRKKRQVMQKIWPFKGSQTTVNNITDFGNSNIYELKRNMRDTMNSIAKTLDEDTKNKLIEESKMVFTLNNEIIRSIEGAGTILIKKTMYFVIPVMIFLLALFIAMRKV
;
A
#
# COMPACT_ATOMS: atom_id res chain seq x y z
N MET A 1 39.24 5.29 6.27
CA MET A 1 38.74 5.55 4.91
C MET A 1 37.64 4.53 4.60
N THR A 2 36.38 4.92 4.68
CA THR A 2 35.25 4.03 4.37
C THR A 2 35.20 3.76 2.88
N ASN A 3 35.36 2.49 2.50
CA ASN A 3 35.41 2.01 1.14
C ASN A 3 34.11 2.41 0.40
N LYS A 4 34.20 3.39 -0.51
CA LYS A 4 33.04 4.00 -1.20
C LYS A 4 32.42 3.09 -2.27
N ASN A 5 33.00 1.90 -2.48
CA ASN A 5 32.69 0.96 -3.56
C ASN A 5 32.09 -0.38 -3.12
N GLU A 6 31.83 -0.62 -1.83
CA GLU A 6 31.09 -1.82 -1.44
C GLU A 6 29.59 -1.59 -1.64
N ASP A 7 28.97 -2.44 -2.47
CA ASP A 7 27.53 -2.37 -2.73
C ASP A 7 26.78 -2.84 -1.48
N THR A 8 26.23 -1.89 -0.73
CA THR A 8 25.54 -2.19 0.54
C THR A 8 24.35 -3.13 0.31
N PHE A 9 23.97 -3.90 1.33
CA PHE A 9 22.87 -4.86 1.18
C PHE A 9 21.56 -4.19 0.72
N CYS A 10 21.23 -3.01 1.24
CA CYS A 10 20.08 -2.23 0.77
C CYS A 10 20.15 -1.89 -0.73
N LYS A 11 21.35 -1.63 -1.28
CA LYS A 11 21.52 -1.40 -2.72
C LYS A 11 21.31 -2.68 -3.53
N LYS A 12 21.79 -3.83 -3.03
CA LYS A 12 21.53 -5.14 -3.63
C LYS A 12 20.02 -5.45 -3.67
N MET A 13 19.31 -5.25 -2.55
CA MET A 13 17.85 -5.39 -2.49
C MET A 13 17.15 -4.48 -3.51
N ARG A 14 17.52 -3.20 -3.55
CA ARG A 14 16.96 -2.24 -4.52
C ARG A 14 17.22 -2.64 -5.98
N LYS A 15 18.42 -3.15 -6.28
CA LYS A 15 18.76 -3.63 -7.63
C LYS A 15 17.91 -4.83 -8.01
N ALA A 16 17.76 -5.80 -7.10
CA ALA A 16 16.99 -7.02 -7.32
C ALA A 16 15.49 -6.76 -7.51
N THR A 17 14.93 -5.72 -6.88
CA THR A 17 13.49 -5.42 -6.97
C THR A 17 13.12 -4.38 -8.03
N ARG A 18 14.10 -3.80 -8.74
CA ARG A 18 13.89 -2.66 -9.64
C ARG A 18 12.78 -2.89 -10.68
N GLU A 19 12.78 -4.06 -11.33
CA GLU A 19 11.82 -4.36 -12.40
C GLU A 19 10.41 -4.60 -11.86
N ILE A 20 10.29 -5.34 -10.76
CA ILE A 20 8.96 -5.59 -10.17
C ILE A 20 8.39 -4.35 -9.45
N HIS A 21 9.26 -3.47 -8.93
CA HIS A 21 8.90 -2.17 -8.38
C HIS A 21 8.33 -1.24 -9.47
N SER A 22 8.88 -1.25 -10.69
CA SER A 22 8.36 -0.40 -11.76
C SER A 22 6.94 -0.80 -12.18
N ILE A 23 6.59 -2.09 -12.06
CA ILE A 23 5.22 -2.57 -12.21
C ILE A 23 4.32 -2.00 -11.11
N SER A 24 4.78 -1.97 -9.86
CA SER A 24 4.05 -1.33 -8.75
C SER A 24 3.81 0.15 -9.03
N ASP A 25 4.84 0.88 -9.46
CA ASP A 25 4.72 2.31 -9.80
C ASP A 25 3.69 2.54 -10.90
N ALA A 26 3.68 1.71 -11.95
CA ALA A 26 2.71 1.80 -13.04
C ALA A 26 1.28 1.53 -12.55
N LEU A 27 1.07 0.48 -11.76
CA LEU A 27 -0.24 0.13 -11.21
C LEU A 27 -0.77 1.24 -10.28
N VAL A 28 0.07 1.74 -9.37
CA VAL A 28 -0.29 2.83 -8.45
C VAL A 28 -0.66 4.08 -9.25
N ASN A 29 0.17 4.51 -10.20
CA ASN A 29 -0.13 5.70 -11.00
C ASN A 29 -1.43 5.54 -11.81
N ALA A 30 -1.72 4.36 -12.35
CA ALA A 30 -2.98 4.08 -13.04
C ALA A 30 -4.20 4.20 -12.10
N LYS A 31 -4.11 3.71 -10.86
CA LYS A 31 -5.18 3.84 -9.86
C LYS A 31 -5.33 5.28 -9.36
N LEU A 32 -4.24 6.03 -9.21
CA LEU A 32 -4.25 7.42 -8.76
C LEU A 32 -5.01 8.37 -9.69
N ALA A 33 -5.01 8.11 -11.01
CA ALA A 33 -5.81 8.88 -11.96
C ALA A 33 -7.30 8.94 -11.54
N PHE A 34 -7.81 7.87 -10.93
CA PHE A 34 -9.16 7.80 -10.37
C PHE A 34 -9.20 8.21 -8.88
N GLY A 35 -8.20 7.83 -8.09
CA GLY A 35 -8.14 8.11 -6.64
C GLY A 35 -8.00 9.59 -6.25
N PHE A 36 -7.59 10.47 -7.17
CA PHE A 36 -7.62 11.91 -6.93
C PHE A 36 -9.04 12.50 -7.01
N LEU A 37 -9.91 11.87 -7.80
CA LEU A 37 -11.28 12.32 -8.03
C LEU A 37 -12.27 11.68 -7.05
N ASP A 38 -11.98 10.45 -6.59
CA ASP A 38 -12.86 9.66 -5.74
C ASP A 38 -12.17 9.24 -4.42
N ASP A 39 -12.69 9.71 -3.30
CA ASP A 39 -12.15 9.40 -1.98
C ASP A 39 -12.40 7.95 -1.56
N SER A 40 -13.39 7.27 -2.16
CA SER A 40 -13.60 5.84 -1.93
C SER A 40 -12.46 4.99 -2.52
N VAL A 41 -11.92 5.38 -3.68
CA VAL A 41 -10.75 4.71 -4.29
C VAL A 41 -9.49 4.97 -3.47
N TRP A 42 -9.36 6.18 -2.91
CA TRP A 42 -8.26 6.47 -1.98
C TRP A 42 -8.35 5.63 -0.70
N ALA A 43 -9.53 5.59 -0.08
CA ALA A 43 -9.79 4.78 1.10
C ALA A 43 -9.53 3.30 0.83
N ASP A 44 -9.93 2.80 -0.34
CA ASP A 44 -9.70 1.41 -0.73
C ASP A 44 -8.19 1.10 -0.86
N GLY A 45 -7.43 2.05 -1.39
CA GLY A 45 -5.96 1.98 -1.40
C GLY A 45 -5.35 1.91 0.00
N LEU A 46 -5.89 2.66 0.97
CA LEU A 46 -5.45 2.56 2.38
C LEU A 46 -5.84 1.20 2.98
N LEU A 47 -7.07 0.77 2.74
CA LEU A 47 -7.67 -0.41 3.36
C LEU A 47 -6.94 -1.71 3.01
N ILE A 48 -6.42 -1.83 1.78
CA ILE A 48 -5.65 -3.02 1.37
C ILE A 48 -4.28 -3.13 2.07
N PHE A 49 -3.72 -2.04 2.58
CA PHE A 49 -2.43 -2.02 3.27
C PHE A 49 -2.57 -2.02 4.80
N TYR A 50 -3.72 -1.60 5.34
CA TYR A 50 -3.96 -1.47 6.79
C TYR A 50 -3.53 -2.72 7.57
N GLU A 51 -4.08 -3.88 7.21
CA GLU A 51 -3.81 -5.13 7.94
C GLU A 51 -2.36 -5.60 7.83
N ILE A 52 -1.71 -5.31 6.71
CA ILE A 52 -0.32 -5.68 6.47
C ILE A 52 0.60 -4.84 7.37
N PHE A 53 0.41 -3.53 7.42
CA PHE A 53 1.17 -2.67 8.33
C PHE A 53 0.89 -3.01 9.79
N ARG A 54 -0.37 -3.26 10.15
CA ARG A 54 -0.75 -3.69 11.50
C ARG A 54 -0.06 -4.99 11.90
N TYR A 55 -0.04 -5.97 11.01
CA TYR A 55 0.64 -7.24 11.24
C TYR A 55 2.13 -7.04 11.51
N LEU A 56 2.81 -6.29 10.63
CA LEU A 56 4.26 -6.06 10.74
C LEU A 56 4.64 -5.23 11.96
N GLU A 57 3.84 -4.22 12.31
CA GLU A 57 4.02 -3.43 13.53
C GLU A 57 3.94 -4.32 14.77
N LEU A 58 2.92 -5.18 14.85
CA LEU A 58 2.78 -6.14 15.95
C LEU A 58 3.88 -7.21 15.93
N ALA A 59 4.36 -7.63 14.75
CA ALA A 59 5.47 -8.58 14.64
C ALA A 59 6.77 -7.98 15.21
N MET A 60 7.09 -6.73 14.87
CA MET A 60 8.25 -6.03 15.45
C MET A 60 8.16 -5.93 16.98
N ILE A 61 6.95 -5.77 17.54
CA ILE A 61 6.74 -5.78 19.00
C ILE A 61 6.95 -7.18 19.60
N ARG A 62 6.38 -8.23 18.97
CA ARG A 62 6.58 -9.63 19.41
C ARG A 62 8.05 -10.04 19.40
N TRP A 63 8.78 -9.59 18.38
CA TRP A 63 10.18 -9.91 18.14
C TRP A 63 11.14 -8.80 18.56
N LYS A 64 10.75 -7.95 19.53
CA LYS A 64 11.49 -6.76 19.96
C LYS A 64 12.94 -7.00 20.42
N HIS A 65 13.25 -8.23 20.83
CA HIS A 65 14.59 -8.64 21.31
C HIS A 65 15.45 -9.29 20.22
N THR A 66 15.05 -9.19 18.95
CA THR A 66 15.77 -9.72 17.79
C THR A 66 16.04 -8.61 16.76
N GLU A 67 16.72 -8.94 15.67
CA GLU A 67 16.96 -8.06 14.54
C GLU A 67 15.65 -7.54 13.91
N VAL A 68 14.57 -8.33 13.92
CA VAL A 68 13.25 -7.92 13.42
C VAL A 68 12.73 -6.71 14.20
N GLY A 69 12.86 -6.74 15.53
CA GLY A 69 12.46 -5.64 16.40
C GLY A 69 13.33 -4.39 16.28
N SER A 70 14.54 -4.50 15.73
CA SER A 70 15.50 -3.39 15.64
C SER A 70 15.06 -2.31 14.64
N LEU A 71 14.11 -2.61 13.74
CA LEU A 71 13.51 -1.62 12.83
C LEU A 71 12.32 -0.87 13.43
N LEU A 72 11.87 -1.25 14.64
CA LEU A 72 10.76 -0.57 15.32
C LEU A 72 11.19 0.85 15.73
N GLN A 73 10.45 1.84 15.26
CA GLN A 73 10.59 3.24 15.66
C GLN A 73 9.19 3.78 15.97
N ASP A 74 9.03 4.45 17.10
CA ASP A 74 7.71 4.95 17.54
C ASP A 74 7.10 5.89 16.48
N GLU A 75 7.93 6.70 15.84
CA GLU A 75 7.54 7.62 14.78
C GLU A 75 7.03 6.90 13.53
N LEU A 76 7.44 5.64 13.31
CA LEU A 76 7.02 4.84 12.17
C LEU A 76 5.75 4.02 12.45
N ARG A 77 5.22 3.95 13.66
CA ARG A 77 3.98 3.21 13.94
C ARG A 77 2.80 3.78 13.14
N ARG A 78 2.13 2.96 12.31
CA ARG A 78 1.14 3.44 11.33
C ARG A 78 -0.27 2.93 11.55
N THR A 79 -0.46 1.91 12.38
CA THR A 79 -1.78 1.28 12.59
C THR A 79 -2.86 2.31 12.94
N GLU A 80 -2.63 3.12 13.98
CA GLU A 80 -3.58 4.16 14.39
C GLU A 80 -3.77 5.25 13.32
N ALA A 81 -2.72 5.55 12.56
CA ALA A 81 -2.78 6.53 11.49
C ALA A 81 -3.64 6.05 10.31
N PHE A 82 -3.59 4.76 9.97
CA PHE A 82 -4.53 4.13 9.04
C PHE A 82 -5.96 4.21 9.56
N GLU A 83 -6.19 3.87 10.83
CA GLU A 83 -7.54 3.85 11.43
C GLU A 83 -8.19 5.23 11.39
N ARG A 84 -7.43 6.29 11.72
CA ARG A 84 -7.91 7.68 11.62
C ARG A 84 -8.24 8.10 10.19
N ASP A 85 -7.38 7.75 9.22
CA ASP A 85 -7.66 8.06 7.82
C ASP A 85 -8.87 7.26 7.30
N LEU A 86 -8.99 5.97 7.64
CA LEU A 86 -10.11 5.11 7.24
C LEU A 86 -11.43 5.56 7.89
N GLU A 87 -11.44 5.93 9.17
CA GLU A 87 -12.61 6.51 9.83
C GLU A 87 -13.07 7.79 9.12
N PHE A 88 -12.12 8.65 8.72
CA PHE A 88 -12.45 9.87 7.99
C PHE A 88 -13.11 9.57 6.63
N TYR A 89 -12.55 8.64 5.84
CA TYR A 89 -13.03 8.39 4.48
C TYR A 89 -14.22 7.42 4.38
N LEU A 90 -14.33 6.47 5.31
CA LEU A 90 -15.36 5.40 5.29
C LEU A 90 -16.40 5.55 6.42
N GLY A 91 -16.17 6.45 7.38
CA GLY A 91 -17.05 6.69 8.53
C GLY A 91 -16.66 5.87 9.77
N LYS A 92 -17.24 6.25 10.93
CA LYS A 92 -16.94 5.63 12.25
C LYS A 92 -17.15 4.13 12.34
N GLU A 93 -18.11 3.59 11.58
CA GLU A 93 -18.42 2.16 11.59
C GLU A 93 -17.71 1.39 10.46
N TRP A 94 -16.62 1.91 9.88
CA TRP A 94 -15.95 1.28 8.75
C TRP A 94 -15.48 -0.17 9.03
N THR A 95 -15.22 -0.51 10.30
CA THR A 95 -14.82 -1.85 10.74
C THR A 95 -15.97 -2.85 10.85
N LYS A 96 -17.23 -2.40 10.97
CA LYS A 96 -18.39 -3.23 11.33
C LYS A 96 -18.63 -4.42 10.39
N ASN A 97 -18.35 -4.24 9.10
CA ASN A 97 -18.46 -5.28 8.07
C ASN A 97 -17.15 -5.45 7.30
N TYR A 98 -16.04 -4.97 7.87
CA TYR A 98 -14.74 -5.06 7.22
C TYR A 98 -14.21 -6.49 7.32
N ASN A 99 -13.91 -7.07 6.15
CA ASN A 99 -13.11 -8.27 6.05
C ASN A 99 -11.96 -8.01 5.06
N PRO A 100 -10.73 -8.45 5.37
CA PRO A 100 -9.63 -8.34 4.44
C PRO A 100 -9.96 -9.07 3.14
N ARG A 101 -9.60 -8.48 2.01
CA ARG A 101 -9.77 -9.13 0.69
C ARG A 101 -9.00 -10.45 0.63
N GLY A 102 -9.37 -11.34 -0.29
CA GLY A 102 -8.65 -12.60 -0.51
C GLY A 102 -7.15 -12.39 -0.79
N SER A 103 -6.81 -11.35 -1.58
CA SER A 103 -5.42 -10.96 -1.85
C SER A 103 -4.66 -10.49 -0.59
N VAL A 104 -5.31 -9.72 0.28
CA VAL A 104 -4.74 -9.27 1.56
C VAL A 104 -4.59 -10.45 2.52
N THR A 105 -5.59 -11.33 2.60
CA THR A 105 -5.55 -12.55 3.43
C THR A 105 -4.42 -13.47 2.99
N LYS A 106 -4.22 -13.66 1.68
CA LYS A 106 -3.09 -14.41 1.12
C LYS A 106 -1.75 -13.81 1.55
N TYR A 107 -1.62 -12.48 1.50
CA TYR A 107 -0.42 -11.78 1.98
C TYR A 107 -0.20 -12.05 3.48
N LEU A 108 -1.22 -11.86 4.32
CA LEU A 108 -1.12 -12.10 5.76
C LEU A 108 -0.75 -13.55 6.10
N ASN A 109 -1.27 -14.52 5.35
CA ASN A 109 -0.91 -15.93 5.51
C ASN A 109 0.57 -16.17 5.19
N HIS A 110 1.09 -15.56 4.12
CA HIS A 110 2.51 -15.63 3.79
C HIS A 110 3.38 -15.02 4.89
N LEU A 111 3.01 -13.84 5.41
CA LEU A 111 3.73 -13.22 6.54
C LEU A 111 3.70 -14.10 7.79
N LYS A 112 2.58 -14.76 8.06
CA LYS A 112 2.43 -15.69 9.18
C LYS A 112 3.29 -16.93 9.02
N GLU A 113 3.37 -17.48 7.82
CA GLU A 113 4.24 -18.61 7.51
C GLU A 113 5.72 -18.25 7.75
N ILE A 114 6.17 -17.11 7.21
CA ILE A 114 7.53 -16.59 7.44
C ILE A 114 7.79 -16.40 8.94
N GLU A 115 6.89 -15.74 9.66
CA GLU A 115 7.09 -15.47 11.08
C GLU A 115 7.25 -16.76 11.90
N ASN A 116 6.53 -17.82 11.54
CA ASN A 116 6.60 -19.10 12.24
C ASN A 116 7.82 -19.95 11.86
N THR A 117 8.43 -19.70 10.70
CA THR A 117 9.51 -20.55 10.16
C THR A 117 10.86 -19.86 10.21
N GLU A 118 10.96 -18.63 9.69
CA GLU A 118 12.20 -17.87 9.58
C GLU A 118 11.92 -16.36 9.76
N PRO A 119 11.60 -15.90 11.00
CA PRO A 119 11.11 -14.55 11.27
C PRO A 119 12.03 -13.42 10.79
N ILE A 120 13.34 -13.66 10.68
CA ILE A 120 14.31 -12.70 10.14
C ILE A 120 13.93 -12.21 8.73
N LEU A 121 13.23 -13.03 7.94
CA LEU A 121 12.81 -12.65 6.58
C LEU A 121 11.71 -11.58 6.57
N LEU A 122 11.01 -11.34 7.68
CA LEU A 122 10.08 -10.22 7.83
C LEU A 122 10.76 -8.86 7.59
N LEU A 123 12.08 -8.77 7.76
CA LEU A 123 12.85 -7.57 7.49
C LEU A 123 12.69 -7.08 6.04
N ALA A 124 12.51 -7.98 5.07
CA ALA A 124 12.26 -7.58 3.68
C ALA A 124 10.95 -6.78 3.55
N TYR A 125 9.89 -7.24 4.22
CA TYR A 125 8.57 -6.64 4.22
C TYR A 125 8.54 -5.30 4.94
N ILE A 126 9.08 -5.27 6.17
CA ILE A 126 9.23 -4.06 6.96
C ILE A 126 10.02 -3.02 6.15
N TYR A 127 11.22 -3.39 5.67
CA TYR A 127 12.08 -2.46 4.95
C TYR A 127 11.40 -1.86 3.72
N HIS A 128 10.85 -2.68 2.82
CA HIS A 128 10.29 -2.17 1.56
C HIS A 128 8.99 -1.40 1.74
N LEU A 129 8.08 -1.83 2.62
CA LEU A 129 6.81 -1.13 2.84
C LEU A 129 7.02 0.24 3.49
N TYR A 130 7.87 0.33 4.51
CA TYR A 130 8.16 1.61 5.17
C TYR A 130 9.02 2.53 4.29
N MET A 131 10.02 2.01 3.57
CA MET A 131 10.77 2.82 2.59
C MET A 131 9.88 3.33 1.46
N GLY A 132 8.92 2.52 1.02
CA GLY A 132 7.88 2.89 0.07
C GLY A 132 6.98 4.00 0.61
N LEU A 133 6.51 3.89 1.85
CA LEU A 133 5.70 4.92 2.51
C LEU A 133 6.45 6.26 2.64
N LEU A 134 7.70 6.22 3.13
CA LEU A 134 8.57 7.39 3.32
C LEU A 134 9.06 8.03 1.99
N SER A 135 8.77 7.40 0.86
CA SER A 135 9.16 7.87 -0.48
C SER A 135 7.93 8.08 -1.36
N GLY A 136 7.38 6.99 -1.91
CA GLY A 136 6.20 7.00 -2.76
C GLY A 136 4.99 7.59 -2.04
N GLY A 137 4.71 7.18 -0.78
CA GLY A 137 3.58 7.70 0.00
C GLY A 137 3.59 9.22 0.15
N ILE A 138 4.76 9.81 0.46
CA ILE A 138 4.93 11.27 0.55
C ILE A 138 4.64 11.96 -0.79
N ILE A 139 5.13 11.38 -1.90
CA ILE A 139 4.90 11.91 -3.25
C ILE A 139 3.41 11.82 -3.61
N LEU A 140 2.77 10.69 -3.30
CA LEU A 140 1.34 10.45 -3.53
C LEU A 140 0.48 11.48 -2.80
N ARG A 141 0.75 11.73 -1.52
CA ARG A 141 0.08 12.79 -0.75
C ARG A 141 0.20 14.14 -1.44
N LYS A 142 1.42 14.55 -1.79
CA LYS A 142 1.67 15.86 -2.43
C LYS A 142 0.89 15.99 -3.75
N LYS A 143 0.91 14.95 -4.59
CA LYS A 143 0.14 14.92 -5.84
C LYS A 143 -1.36 15.08 -5.58
N ARG A 144 -1.92 14.34 -4.61
CA ARG A 144 -3.34 14.43 -4.24
C ARG A 144 -3.72 15.83 -3.76
N GLN A 145 -2.92 16.43 -2.89
CA GLN A 145 -3.14 17.79 -2.38
C GLN A 145 -3.12 18.84 -3.49
N VAL A 146 -2.21 18.72 -4.46
CA VAL A 146 -2.15 19.63 -5.62
C VAL A 146 -3.40 19.47 -6.50
N MET A 147 -3.77 18.22 -6.84
CA MET A 147 -4.94 17.96 -7.69
C MET A 147 -6.23 18.49 -7.07
N GLN A 148 -6.40 18.37 -5.76
CA GLN A 148 -7.58 18.87 -5.06
C GLN A 148 -7.68 20.38 -5.03
N LYS A 149 -6.55 21.11 -4.96
CA LYS A 149 -6.56 22.58 -5.02
C LYS A 149 -6.95 23.11 -6.40
N ILE A 150 -6.67 22.35 -7.45
CA ILE A 150 -6.89 22.77 -8.84
C ILE A 150 -8.30 22.36 -9.31
N TRP A 151 -8.94 21.36 -8.70
CA TRP A 151 -10.24 20.86 -9.13
C TRP A 151 -11.40 21.73 -8.61
N PRO A 152 -12.08 22.52 -9.48
CA PRO A 152 -13.02 23.56 -9.04
C PRO A 152 -14.36 23.03 -8.51
N PHE A 153 -14.63 21.72 -8.63
CA PHE A 153 -15.90 21.10 -8.25
C PHE A 153 -15.88 20.26 -6.97
N LYS A 154 -14.71 20.05 -6.35
CA LYS A 154 -14.64 19.55 -4.97
C LYS A 154 -14.63 20.79 -4.10
N GLY A 155 -15.77 21.12 -3.47
CA GLY A 155 -15.82 22.13 -2.41
C GLY A 155 -14.76 21.85 -1.33
N SER A 156 -14.55 22.77 -0.39
CA SER A 156 -13.45 22.75 0.60
C SER A 156 -13.47 21.56 1.59
N GLN A 157 -13.54 20.33 1.11
CA GLN A 157 -13.41 19.12 1.92
C GLN A 157 -11.96 19.03 2.38
N THR A 158 -11.79 19.09 3.69
CA THR A 158 -10.53 18.91 4.38
C THR A 158 -10.00 17.51 4.06
N THR A 159 -8.80 17.37 3.53
CA THR A 159 -8.17 16.04 3.43
C THR A 159 -7.34 15.73 4.65
N VAL A 160 -7.48 14.50 5.15
CA VAL A 160 -6.60 13.94 6.16
C VAL A 160 -5.54 13.07 5.51
N ASN A 161 -4.33 13.09 6.09
CA ASN A 161 -3.19 12.33 5.59
C ASN A 161 -2.36 11.76 6.75
N ASN A 162 -3.04 11.29 7.82
CA ASN A 162 -2.42 10.82 9.06
C ASN A 162 -1.36 9.76 8.77
N ILE A 163 -1.61 8.85 7.82
CA ILE A 163 -0.69 7.76 7.47
C ILE A 163 0.70 8.27 7.06
N THR A 164 0.78 9.44 6.44
CA THR A 164 2.05 10.03 5.99
C THR A 164 2.47 11.25 6.81
N ASP A 165 1.74 11.54 7.90
CA ASP A 165 2.14 12.52 8.89
C ASP A 165 3.06 11.86 9.91
N PHE A 166 4.28 12.38 9.99
CA PHE A 166 5.34 11.92 10.88
C PHE A 166 5.67 13.00 11.92
N GLY A 167 4.78 13.98 12.14
CA GLY A 167 4.99 15.09 13.07
C GLY A 167 6.24 15.91 12.70
N ASN A 168 7.09 16.14 13.70
CA ASN A 168 8.34 16.89 13.54
C ASN A 168 9.51 16.04 13.01
N SER A 169 9.29 14.77 12.72
CA SER A 169 10.36 13.86 12.31
C SER A 169 10.87 14.16 10.91
N ASN A 170 12.19 14.13 10.76
CA ASN A 170 12.83 14.34 9.48
C ASN A 170 12.77 13.06 8.61
N ILE A 171 11.98 13.09 7.54
CA ILE A 171 11.80 11.97 6.60
C ILE A 171 13.14 11.46 6.02
N TYR A 172 14.11 12.34 5.81
CA TYR A 172 15.43 11.93 5.33
C TYR A 172 16.16 11.08 6.38
N GLU A 173 16.10 11.49 7.64
CA GLU A 173 16.72 10.78 8.76
C GLU A 173 16.03 9.44 9.03
N LEU A 174 14.69 9.40 9.01
CA LEU A 174 13.95 8.14 9.13
C LEU A 174 14.39 7.11 8.08
N LYS A 175 14.47 7.53 6.80
CA LYS A 175 14.97 6.66 5.71
C LYS A 175 16.44 6.31 5.84
N ARG A 176 17.26 7.19 6.42
CA ARG A 176 18.67 6.91 6.67
C ARG A 176 18.80 5.86 7.77
N ASN A 177 18.12 6.03 8.89
CA ASN A 177 18.13 5.11 10.02
C ASN A 177 17.64 3.72 9.61
N MET A 178 16.56 3.61 8.82
CA MET A 178 16.11 2.32 8.28
C MET A 178 17.17 1.63 7.42
N ARG A 179 17.81 2.36 6.49
CA ARG A 179 18.88 1.80 5.65
C ARG A 179 20.10 1.41 6.45
N ASP A 180 20.52 2.23 7.40
CA ASP A 180 21.72 1.99 8.19
C ASP A 180 21.50 0.78 9.12
N THR A 181 20.31 0.66 9.73
CA THR A 181 19.90 -0.51 10.53
C THR A 181 19.88 -1.78 9.70
N MET A 182 19.20 -1.77 8.53
CA MET A 182 19.14 -2.94 7.65
C MET A 182 20.52 -3.36 7.13
N ASN A 183 21.37 -2.40 6.77
CA ASN A 183 22.75 -2.70 6.37
C ASN A 183 23.59 -3.23 7.54
N SER A 184 23.33 -2.80 8.77
CA SER A 184 24.02 -3.31 9.96
C SER A 184 23.62 -4.75 10.26
N ILE A 185 22.31 -5.05 10.25
CA ILE A 185 21.79 -6.42 10.38
C ILE A 185 22.39 -7.31 9.30
N ALA A 186 22.37 -6.88 8.03
CA ALA A 186 22.89 -7.68 6.94
C ALA A 186 24.39 -8.04 7.04
N LYS A 187 25.17 -7.36 7.89
CA LYS A 187 26.58 -7.72 8.14
C LYS A 187 26.72 -8.93 9.07
N THR A 188 25.71 -9.22 9.90
CA THR A 188 25.73 -10.36 10.84
C THR A 188 25.14 -11.64 10.25
N LEU A 189 24.44 -11.53 9.12
CA LEU A 189 23.80 -12.66 8.44
C LEU A 189 24.78 -13.43 7.54
N ASP A 190 24.54 -14.72 7.40
CA ASP A 190 25.16 -15.55 6.37
C ASP A 190 24.60 -15.23 4.96
N GLU A 191 25.25 -15.74 3.91
CA GLU A 191 24.85 -15.46 2.53
C GLU A 191 23.54 -16.16 2.12
N ASP A 192 23.18 -17.30 2.71
CA ASP A 192 21.91 -17.98 2.43
C ASP A 192 20.73 -17.12 2.92
N THR A 193 20.79 -16.65 4.16
CA THR A 193 19.78 -15.75 4.73
C THR A 193 19.67 -14.45 3.93
N LYS A 194 20.80 -13.88 3.48
CA LYS A 194 20.80 -12.70 2.60
C LYS A 194 20.14 -12.96 1.25
N ASN A 195 20.37 -14.13 0.65
CA ASN A 195 19.73 -14.51 -0.60
C ASN A 195 18.22 -14.70 -0.42
N LYS A 196 17.78 -15.34 0.66
CA LYS A 196 16.35 -15.45 1.01
C LYS A 196 15.71 -14.07 1.21
N LEU A 197 16.37 -13.15 1.89
CA LEU A 197 15.89 -11.75 2.03
C LEU A 197 15.75 -11.04 0.67
N ILE A 198 16.62 -11.34 -0.30
CA ILE A 198 16.52 -10.81 -1.65
C ILE A 198 15.33 -11.43 -2.41
N GLU A 199 15.08 -12.73 -2.25
CA GLU A 199 13.91 -13.38 -2.86
C GLU A 199 12.60 -12.89 -2.23
N GLU A 200 12.54 -12.80 -0.90
CA GLU A 200 11.40 -12.23 -0.20
C GLU A 200 11.21 -10.75 -0.54
N SER A 201 12.30 -10.01 -0.81
CA SER A 201 12.20 -8.64 -1.33
C SER A 201 11.45 -8.57 -2.66
N LYS A 202 11.63 -9.55 -3.57
CA LYS A 202 10.84 -9.62 -4.80
C LYS A 202 9.40 -10.01 -4.49
N MET A 203 9.20 -10.96 -3.58
CA MET A 203 7.87 -11.41 -3.15
C MET A 203 7.03 -10.28 -2.57
N VAL A 204 7.63 -9.37 -1.79
CA VAL A 204 6.98 -8.13 -1.31
C VAL A 204 6.29 -7.40 -2.47
N PHE A 205 7.00 -7.17 -3.58
CA PHE A 205 6.42 -6.46 -4.71
C PHE A 205 5.44 -7.31 -5.51
N THR A 206 5.62 -8.63 -5.59
CA THR A 206 4.62 -9.54 -6.16
C THR A 206 3.29 -9.42 -5.43
N LEU A 207 3.31 -9.53 -4.10
CA LEU A 207 2.13 -9.47 -3.25
C LEU A 207 1.53 -8.06 -3.22
N ASN A 208 2.37 -7.01 -3.15
CA ASN A 208 1.93 -5.61 -3.27
C ASN A 208 1.18 -5.39 -4.60
N ASN A 209 1.72 -5.90 -5.71
CA ASN A 209 1.08 -5.77 -7.01
C ASN A 209 -0.26 -6.52 -7.09
N GLU A 210 -0.38 -7.66 -6.42
CA GLU A 210 -1.62 -8.43 -6.32
C GLU A 210 -2.72 -7.66 -5.55
N ILE A 211 -2.39 -7.11 -4.37
CA ILE A 211 -3.34 -6.31 -3.60
C ILE A 211 -3.71 -5.00 -4.31
N ILE A 212 -2.77 -4.31 -4.96
CA ILE A 212 -3.05 -3.07 -5.71
C ILE A 212 -3.96 -3.35 -6.91
N ARG A 213 -3.77 -4.47 -7.61
CA ARG A 213 -4.68 -4.87 -8.71
C ARG A 213 -6.11 -5.09 -8.22
N SER A 214 -6.27 -5.57 -6.98
CA SER A 214 -7.59 -5.81 -6.38
C SER A 214 -8.39 -4.55 -6.06
N ILE A 215 -7.77 -3.36 -6.09
CA ILE A 215 -8.48 -2.08 -5.93
C ILE A 215 -9.50 -1.95 -7.06
N GLU A 216 -10.79 -1.95 -6.73
CA GLU A 216 -11.82 -1.68 -7.72
C GLU A 216 -11.74 -0.20 -8.13
N GLY A 217 -11.68 0.08 -9.43
CA GLY A 217 -11.65 1.46 -9.91
C GLY A 217 -13.04 2.10 -9.81
N ALA A 218 -13.10 3.43 -9.67
CA ALA A 218 -14.34 4.19 -9.87
C ALA A 218 -14.99 3.88 -11.23
N GLY A 219 -14.19 3.53 -12.25
CA GLY A 219 -14.67 3.10 -13.57
C GLY A 219 -15.50 1.82 -13.55
N THR A 220 -15.17 0.81 -12.74
CA THR A 220 -15.99 -0.41 -12.63
C THR A 220 -17.32 -0.16 -11.93
N ILE A 221 -17.33 0.74 -10.94
CA ILE A 221 -18.56 1.14 -10.22
C ILE A 221 -19.42 2.04 -11.12
N LEU A 222 -18.81 2.97 -11.86
CA LEU A 222 -19.49 3.85 -12.81
C LEU A 222 -20.00 3.06 -14.02
N ILE A 223 -19.24 2.16 -14.61
CA ILE A 223 -19.69 1.27 -15.69
C ILE A 223 -20.82 0.37 -15.20
N LYS A 224 -20.72 -0.22 -14.00
CA LYS A 224 -21.84 -0.96 -13.40
C LYS A 224 -23.08 -0.07 -13.24
N LYS A 225 -22.95 1.12 -12.65
CA LYS A 225 -24.07 2.07 -12.48
C LYS A 225 -24.67 2.53 -13.81
N THR A 226 -23.85 2.83 -14.81
CA THR A 226 -24.28 3.19 -16.16
C THR A 226 -24.96 2.01 -16.84
N MET A 227 -24.44 0.79 -16.74
CA MET A 227 -25.11 -0.41 -17.24
C MET A 227 -26.47 -0.64 -16.58
N TYR A 228 -26.58 -0.45 -15.26
CA TYR A 228 -27.86 -0.53 -14.55
C TYR A 228 -28.90 0.48 -15.04
N PHE A 229 -28.48 1.61 -15.60
CA PHE A 229 -29.37 2.62 -16.17
C PHE A 229 -29.65 2.42 -17.66
N VAL A 230 -28.63 2.05 -18.44
CA VAL A 230 -28.72 1.90 -19.90
C VAL A 230 -29.48 0.63 -20.30
N ILE A 231 -29.29 -0.48 -19.58
CA ILE A 231 -29.94 -1.76 -19.92
C ILE A 231 -31.48 -1.68 -19.84
N PRO A 232 -32.10 -1.14 -18.76
CA PRO A 232 -33.55 -0.98 -18.70
C PRO A 232 -34.11 -0.05 -19.79
N VAL A 233 -33.41 1.05 -20.10
CA VAL A 233 -33.81 1.99 -21.16
C VAL A 233 -33.79 1.32 -22.53
N MET A 234 -32.75 0.54 -22.83
CA MET A 234 -32.66 -0.25 -24.07
C MET A 234 -33.78 -1.30 -24.18
N ILE A 235 -34.09 -2.00 -23.07
CA ILE A 235 -35.21 -2.97 -23.02
C ILE A 235 -36.55 -2.26 -23.27
N PHE A 236 -36.76 -1.10 -22.66
CA PHE A 236 -37.98 -0.31 -22.84
C PHE A 236 -38.16 0.17 -24.29
N LEU A 237 -37.10 0.70 -24.91
CA LEU A 237 -37.14 1.12 -26.31
C LEU A 237 -37.38 -0.06 -27.27
N LEU A 238 -36.80 -1.23 -26.99
CA LEU A 238 -37.05 -2.45 -27.76
C LEU A 238 -38.51 -2.91 -27.64
N ALA A 239 -39.08 -2.86 -26.43
CA ALA A 239 -40.49 -3.20 -26.19
C ALA A 239 -41.44 -2.26 -26.96
N LEU A 240 -41.17 -0.94 -26.94
CA LEU A 240 -41.92 0.04 -27.73
C LEU A 240 -41.80 -0.23 -29.23
N PHE A 241 -40.61 -0.53 -29.73
CA PHE A 241 -40.39 -0.87 -31.14
C PHE A 241 -41.19 -2.11 -31.58
N ILE A 242 -41.20 -3.16 -30.75
CA ILE A 242 -41.98 -4.39 -31.02
C ILE A 242 -43.48 -4.10 -31.00
N ALA A 243 -43.97 -3.27 -30.06
CA ALA A 243 -45.38 -2.89 -29.97
C ALA A 243 -45.85 -2.09 -31.19
N MET A 244 -45.04 -1.12 -31.65
CA MET A 244 -45.34 -0.31 -32.83
C MET A 244 -45.35 -1.12 -34.14
N ARG A 245 -44.68 -2.27 -34.18
CA ARG A 245 -44.64 -3.16 -35.36
C ARG A 245 -45.83 -4.12 -35.46
N LYS A 246 -46.65 -4.21 -34.41
CA LYS A 246 -47.85 -5.06 -34.33
C LYS A 246 -49.15 -4.29 -34.60
N VAL A 247 -49.07 -2.99 -34.82
CA VAL A 247 -50.16 -2.09 -35.25
C VAL A 247 -50.00 -1.85 -36.74
#